data_AF-A0A0H5QPC0-F1
#
_entry.id   AF-A0A0H5QPC0-F1
#
_cell.length_a   1.000
_cell.length_b   1.000
_cell.length_c   1.000
_cell.angle_alpha   90.00
_cell.angle_beta   90.00
_cell.angle_gamma   90.00
#
_symmetry.space_group_name_H-M   'P 1'
#
loop_
_entity.id
_entity.type
_entity.pdbx_description
1 polymer ?
#
loop_
_entity_poly.entity_id
_entity_poly.type
_entity_poly.pdbx_seq_one_letter_code
_entity_poly.pdbx_strand_id
1 'polypeptide(L)'
;MVGARQGGLCAAIDGQHASSNTKMHAIYAYFFLGLTVAKIATIFRKGNGSISRWINRYQETGEVYRRSSQRSNPKFSPQQRKWIFEFILKHPLSFLDETRHAFILEWGVNISVPSVWRIMSENKLTYKVR
;
A
#
# COMPACT_ATOMS: atom_id res chain seq x y z
N MET A 1 -4.24 41.03 22.91
CA MET A 1 -3.29 40.71 21.82
C MET A 1 -2.98 39.22 21.82
N VAL A 2 -3.80 38.39 21.17
CA VAL A 2 -3.64 36.90 21.13
C VAL A 2 -3.38 36.44 19.67
N GLY A 3 -2.54 37.17 18.94
CA GLY A 3 -2.38 36.98 17.48
C GLY A 3 -1.16 36.15 17.04
N ALA A 4 -0.14 35.99 17.89
CA ALA A 4 1.16 35.50 17.41
C ALA A 4 1.34 33.96 17.43
N ARG A 5 0.55 33.23 18.24
CA ARG A 5 0.76 31.79 18.46
C ARG A 5 0.11 30.88 17.41
N GLN A 6 -0.93 31.34 16.70
CA GLN A 6 -1.62 30.53 15.68
C GLN A 6 -0.92 30.55 14.32
N GLY A 7 -0.20 31.63 13.98
CA GLY A 7 0.45 31.80 12.68
C GLY A 7 1.50 30.73 12.36
N GLY A 8 2.31 30.33 13.36
CA GLY A 8 3.37 29.34 13.18
C GLY A 8 2.86 27.89 12.98
N LEU A 9 1.81 27.50 13.71
CA LEU A 9 1.18 26.18 13.56
C LEU A 9 0.46 26.05 12.21
N CYS A 10 -0.17 27.13 11.76
CA CYS A 10 -0.85 27.17 10.46
C CYS A 10 0.13 26.96 9.29
N ALA A 11 1.29 27.63 9.30
CA ALA A 11 2.29 27.48 8.25
C ALA A 11 2.86 26.05 8.15
N ALA A 12 2.97 25.32 9.27
CA ALA A 12 3.49 23.95 9.28
C ALA A 12 2.52 22.91 8.67
N ILE A 13 1.23 23.25 8.56
CA ILE A 13 0.17 22.36 8.03
C ILE A 13 -0.04 22.59 6.52
N ASP A 14 0.37 23.76 6.03
CA ASP A 14 0.26 24.13 4.62
C ASP A 14 1.28 23.33 3.79
N GLY A 15 0.81 22.69 2.71
CA GLY A 15 1.65 21.83 1.87
C GLY A 15 1.79 20.38 2.34
N GLN A 16 1.42 20.04 3.58
CA GLN A 16 1.43 18.64 4.05
C GLN A 16 0.29 17.83 3.42
N HIS A 17 0.58 16.57 3.10
CA HIS A 17 -0.44 15.61 2.70
C HIS A 17 -1.43 15.37 3.84
N ALA A 18 -2.72 15.35 3.50
CA ALA A 18 -3.75 15.04 4.49
C ALA A 18 -3.63 13.58 4.97
N SER A 19 -3.67 13.39 6.28
CA SER A 19 -3.74 12.06 6.90
C SER A 19 -5.01 11.32 6.48
N SER A 20 -5.03 10.00 6.62
CA SER A 20 -6.24 9.19 6.35
C SER A 20 -7.43 9.70 7.18
N ASN A 21 -7.20 9.94 8.47
CA ASN A 21 -8.24 10.38 9.40
C ASN A 21 -8.85 11.73 8.97
N THR A 22 -8.01 12.68 8.57
CA THR A 22 -8.46 13.99 8.05
C THR A 22 -9.40 13.84 6.87
N LYS A 23 -9.08 12.95 5.92
CA LYS A 23 -9.93 12.76 4.74
C LYS A 23 -11.25 12.06 5.10
N MET A 24 -11.23 11.09 6.02
CA MET A 24 -12.44 10.44 6.54
C MET A 24 -13.37 11.46 7.22
N HIS A 25 -12.84 12.32 8.08
CA HIS A 25 -13.63 13.36 8.73
C HIS A 25 -14.19 14.40 7.74
N ALA A 26 -13.43 14.76 6.70
CA ALA A 26 -13.92 15.65 5.65
C ALA A 26 -15.10 15.03 4.86
N ILE A 27 -15.03 13.74 4.58
CA ILE A 27 -16.12 13.00 3.92
C ILE A 27 -17.33 12.87 4.84
N TYR A 28 -17.12 12.54 6.12
CA TYR A 28 -18.19 12.50 7.09
C TYR A 28 -18.91 13.85 7.19
N ALA A 29 -18.15 14.95 7.25
CA ALA A 29 -18.69 16.29 7.28
C ALA A 29 -19.54 16.64 6.05
N TYR A 30 -19.18 16.11 4.88
CA TYR A 30 -19.97 16.31 3.67
C TYR A 30 -21.28 15.51 3.68
N PHE A 31 -21.21 14.20 3.91
CA PHE A 31 -22.38 13.31 3.79
C PHE A 31 -23.33 13.36 4.99
N PHE A 32 -22.80 13.45 6.21
CA PHE A 32 -23.59 13.32 7.44
C PHE A 32 -23.88 14.66 8.10
N LEU A 33 -22.99 15.66 7.95
CA LEU A 33 -23.20 17.00 8.50
C LEU A 33 -23.72 18.00 7.45
N GLY A 34 -23.82 17.59 6.18
CA GLY A 34 -24.34 18.44 5.09
C GLY A 34 -23.50 19.69 4.80
N LEU A 35 -22.22 19.69 5.18
CA LEU A 35 -21.36 20.86 4.99
C LEU A 35 -20.93 21.01 3.53
N THR A 36 -20.87 22.25 3.07
CA THR A 36 -20.40 22.56 1.71
C THR A 36 -18.89 22.31 1.58
N VAL A 37 -18.45 22.01 0.35
CA VAL A 37 -17.03 21.82 0.02
C VAL A 37 -16.17 23.01 0.48
N ALA A 38 -16.65 24.24 0.27
CA ALA A 38 -15.94 25.45 0.69
C ALA A 38 -15.78 25.56 2.21
N LYS A 39 -16.82 25.18 2.97
CA LYS A 39 -16.77 25.18 4.43
C LYS A 39 -15.80 24.12 4.95
N ILE A 40 -15.83 22.91 4.38
CA ILE A 40 -14.92 21.82 4.72
C ILE A 40 -13.47 22.21 4.39
N ALA A 41 -13.23 22.79 3.21
CA ALA A 41 -11.93 23.30 2.80
C ALA A 41 -11.35 24.31 3.79
N THR A 42 -12.20 25.18 4.34
CA THR A 42 -11.82 26.17 5.35
C THR A 42 -11.48 25.50 6.68
N ILE A 43 -12.33 24.58 7.16
CA ILE A 43 -12.15 23.85 8.44
C ILE A 43 -10.85 23.03 8.42
N PHE A 44 -10.60 22.31 7.34
CA PHE A 44 -9.43 21.43 7.23
C PHE A 44 -8.20 22.09 6.61
N ARG A 45 -8.29 23.38 6.24
CA ARG A 45 -7.24 24.14 5.54
C ARG A 45 -6.70 23.38 4.33
N LYS A 46 -7.60 22.92 3.47
CA LYS A 46 -7.28 22.23 2.21
C LYS A 46 -7.99 22.91 1.06
N GLY A 47 -7.38 22.91 -0.12
CA GLY A 47 -8.02 23.49 -1.30
C GLY A 47 -9.31 22.76 -1.68
N ASN A 48 -10.30 23.50 -2.17
CA ASN A 48 -11.61 22.97 -2.61
C ASN A 48 -11.46 21.76 -3.53
N GLY A 49 -10.55 21.82 -4.52
CA GLY A 49 -10.31 20.72 -5.43
C GLY A 49 -9.77 19.45 -4.77
N SER A 50 -9.12 19.53 -3.60
CA SER A 50 -8.72 18.34 -2.83
C SER A 50 -9.92 17.70 -2.16
N ILE A 51 -10.79 18.51 -1.54
CA ILE A 51 -12.02 18.04 -0.90
C ILE A 51 -12.95 17.39 -1.94
N SER A 52 -13.20 18.06 -3.07
CA SER A 52 -14.02 17.50 -4.16
C SER A 52 -13.45 16.18 -4.68
N ARG A 53 -12.12 16.08 -4.84
CA ARG A 53 -11.48 14.81 -5.25
C ARG A 53 -11.67 13.68 -4.24
N TRP A 54 -11.70 13.99 -2.94
CA TRP A 54 -11.95 12.97 -1.91
C TRP A 54 -13.40 12.51 -1.91
N ILE A 55 -14.35 13.45 -2.06
CA ILE A 55 -15.79 13.14 -2.14
C ILE A 55 -16.09 12.29 -3.37
N ASN A 56 -15.67 12.72 -4.56
CA ASN A 56 -15.94 12.00 -5.81
C ASN A 56 -15.38 10.57 -5.75
N ARG A 57 -14.13 10.43 -5.28
CA ARG A 57 -13.52 9.10 -5.10
C ARG A 57 -14.31 8.22 -4.15
N TYR A 58 -14.78 8.77 -3.03
CA TYR A 58 -15.58 8.02 -2.07
C TYR A 58 -16.92 7.59 -2.66
N GLN A 59 -17.56 8.44 -3.47
CA GLN A 59 -18.78 8.07 -4.19
C GLN A 59 -18.53 6.96 -5.23
N GLU A 60 -17.41 7.00 -5.95
CA GLU A 60 -17.07 6.02 -6.97
C GLU A 60 -16.63 4.66 -6.39
N THR A 61 -15.90 4.67 -5.27
CA THR A 61 -15.18 3.49 -4.78
C THR A 61 -15.53 3.05 -3.37
N GLY A 62 -16.20 3.89 -2.59
CA GLY A 62 -16.39 3.67 -1.14
C GLY A 62 -15.11 3.88 -0.32
N GLU A 63 -13.98 4.21 -0.95
CA GLU A 63 -12.69 4.36 -0.31
C GLU A 63 -12.14 5.78 -0.47
N VAL A 64 -11.33 6.22 0.49
CA VAL A 64 -10.71 7.55 0.49
C VAL A 64 -9.26 7.50 0.04
N TYR A 65 -8.70 6.29 -0.01
CA TYR A 65 -7.34 6.04 -0.42
C TYR A 65 -7.26 5.64 -1.89
N ARG A 66 -6.04 5.74 -2.43
CA ARG A 66 -5.71 5.09 -3.69
C ARG A 66 -5.46 3.62 -3.36
N ARG A 67 -6.21 2.70 -3.97
CA ARG A 67 -5.81 1.28 -3.98
C ARG A 67 -4.35 1.26 -4.40
N SER A 68 -3.46 0.78 -3.53
CA SER A 68 -2.10 0.50 -3.94
C SER A 68 -2.23 -0.42 -5.13
N SER A 69 -1.68 -0.06 -6.29
CA SER A 69 -1.62 -1.01 -7.39
C SER A 69 -0.88 -2.22 -6.82
N GLN A 70 -1.57 -3.33 -6.57
CA GLN A 70 -0.90 -4.62 -6.47
C GLN A 70 -0.05 -4.67 -7.72
N ARG A 71 1.28 -4.71 -7.56
CA ARG A 71 2.23 -4.65 -8.68
C ARG A 71 1.75 -5.67 -9.72
N SER A 72 1.16 -5.18 -10.80
CA SER A 72 0.50 -5.99 -11.82
C SER A 72 1.50 -6.81 -12.63
N ASN A 73 2.79 -6.53 -12.44
CA ASN A 73 3.89 -7.26 -13.02
C ASN A 73 4.76 -7.86 -11.91
N PRO A 74 4.40 -9.01 -11.33
CA PRO A 74 5.35 -9.75 -10.53
C PRO A 74 6.54 -10.13 -11.42
N LYS A 75 7.76 -9.78 -11.00
CA LYS A 75 9.03 -10.07 -11.72
C LYS A 75 9.16 -11.55 -12.14
N PHE A 76 8.50 -12.46 -11.41
CA PHE A 76 8.48 -13.88 -11.67
C PHE A 76 7.06 -14.31 -12.01
N SER A 77 6.92 -15.08 -13.10
CA SER A 77 5.64 -15.59 -13.58
C SER A 77 4.97 -16.51 -12.54
N PRO A 78 3.64 -16.71 -12.62
CA PRO A 78 2.96 -17.67 -11.76
C PRO A 78 3.54 -19.08 -11.85
N GLN A 79 3.98 -19.50 -13.04
CA GLN A 79 4.60 -20.81 -13.27
C GLN A 79 5.95 -20.93 -12.55
N GLN A 80 6.80 -19.91 -12.65
CA GLN A 80 8.09 -19.86 -11.96
C GLN A 80 7.92 -19.92 -10.44
N ARG A 81 6.92 -19.19 -9.91
CA ARG A 81 6.60 -19.22 -8.48
C ARG A 81 6.13 -20.60 -8.03
N LYS A 82 5.27 -21.24 -8.84
CA LYS A 82 4.77 -22.60 -8.57
C LYS A 82 5.90 -23.62 -8.60
N TRP A 83 6.83 -23.49 -9.54
CA TRP A 83 7.99 -24.37 -9.63
C TRP A 83 8.86 -24.31 -8.36
N ILE A 84 9.13 -23.11 -7.83
CA ILE A 84 9.89 -22.95 -6.58
C ILE A 84 9.20 -23.69 -5.42
N PHE A 85 7.87 -23.60 -5.35
CA PHE A 85 7.08 -24.29 -4.34
C PHE A 85 7.16 -25.82 -4.50
N GLU A 86 6.97 -26.33 -5.72
CA GLU A 86 7.05 -27.77 -6.01
C GLU A 86 8.45 -28.34 -5.75
N PHE A 87 9.51 -27.56 -6.03
CA PHE A 87 10.89 -27.95 -5.77
C PHE A 87 11.16 -28.10 -4.26
N ILE A 88 10.75 -27.13 -3.44
CA ILE A 88 10.93 -27.18 -1.98
C ILE A 88 10.12 -28.33 -1.37
N LEU A 89 8.92 -28.62 -1.87
CA LEU A 89 8.14 -29.76 -1.40
C LEU A 89 8.80 -31.12 -1.71
N LYS A 90 9.43 -31.23 -2.89
CA LYS A 90 10.19 -32.44 -3.27
C LYS A 90 11.49 -32.56 -2.48
N HIS A 91 12.06 -31.44 -2.03
CA HIS A 91 13.33 -31.38 -1.31
C HIS A 91 13.21 -30.58 -0.01
N PRO A 92 12.52 -31.12 1.03
CA PRO A 92 12.24 -30.40 2.27
C PRO A 92 13.49 -30.03 3.09
N LEU A 93 14.62 -30.66 2.80
CA LEU A 93 15.93 -30.39 3.43
C LEU A 93 16.81 -29.45 2.60
N SER A 94 16.35 -29.00 1.43
CA SER A 94 17.16 -28.16 0.55
C SER A 94 17.29 -26.75 1.12
N PHE A 95 18.52 -26.22 1.05
CA PHE A 95 18.78 -24.84 1.44
C PHE A 95 18.25 -23.86 0.40
N LEU A 96 17.96 -22.61 0.81
CA LEU A 96 17.46 -21.58 -0.09
C LEU A 96 18.45 -21.26 -1.24
N ASP A 97 19.76 -21.43 -0.99
CA ASP A 97 20.79 -21.28 -2.01
C ASP A 97 20.76 -22.40 -3.05
N GLU A 98 20.48 -23.65 -2.66
CA GLU A 98 20.32 -24.77 -3.59
C GLU A 98 19.07 -24.58 -4.45
N THR A 99 17.97 -24.14 -3.84
CA THR A 99 16.73 -23.80 -4.56
C THR A 99 16.98 -22.67 -5.57
N ARG A 100 17.79 -21.68 -5.20
CA ARG A 100 18.21 -20.61 -6.12
C ARG A 100 19.01 -21.16 -7.30
N HIS A 101 20.01 -22.02 -7.04
CA HIS A 101 20.82 -22.61 -8.11
C HIS A 101 19.98 -23.46 -9.05
N ALA A 102 19.10 -24.30 -8.51
CA ALA A 102 18.18 -25.12 -9.30
C ALA A 102 17.23 -24.26 -10.14
N PHE A 103 16.73 -23.14 -9.59
CA PHE A 103 15.87 -22.21 -10.33
C PHE A 103 16.60 -21.54 -11.51
N ILE A 104 17.87 -21.17 -11.31
CA ILE A 104 18.70 -20.58 -12.36
C ILE A 104 18.96 -21.61 -13.47
N LEU A 105 19.21 -22.88 -13.12
CA LEU A 105 19.41 -23.95 -14.08
C LEU A 105 18.15 -24.25 -14.91
N GLU A 106 16.98 -24.27 -14.27
CA GLU A 106 15.71 -24.58 -14.93
C GLU A 106 15.22 -23.45 -15.85
N TRP A 107 15.25 -22.21 -15.36
CA TRP A 107 14.60 -21.08 -16.05
C TRP A 107 15.57 -20.10 -16.71
N GLY A 108 16.88 -20.21 -16.47
CA GLY A 108 17.87 -19.25 -16.96
C GLY A 108 17.73 -17.84 -16.39
N VAL A 109 16.87 -17.64 -15.38
CA VAL A 109 16.57 -16.33 -14.79
C VAL A 109 17.22 -16.21 -13.41
N ASN A 110 17.96 -15.13 -13.19
CA ASN A 110 18.55 -14.85 -11.89
C ASN A 110 17.49 -14.46 -10.85
N ILE A 111 17.45 -15.21 -9.76
CA ILE A 111 16.67 -14.91 -8.56
C ILE A 111 17.61 -14.72 -7.37
N SER A 112 17.28 -13.79 -6.47
CA SER A 112 18.02 -13.62 -5.22
C SER A 112 17.40 -14.50 -4.11
N VAL A 113 18.23 -14.97 -3.17
CA VAL A 113 17.79 -15.79 -2.02
C VAL A 113 16.61 -15.16 -1.25
N PRO A 114 16.60 -13.84 -0.95
CA PRO A 114 15.45 -13.21 -0.30
C PRO A 114 14.18 -13.22 -1.16
N SER A 115 14.31 -13.25 -2.49
CA SER A 115 13.17 -13.36 -3.40
C SER A 115 12.58 -14.78 -3.40
N VAL A 116 13.43 -15.81 -3.35
CA VAL A 116 13.00 -17.21 -3.16
C VAL A 116 12.22 -17.34 -1.86
N TRP A 117 12.78 -16.82 -0.75
CA TRP A 117 12.11 -16.83 0.55
C TRP A 117 10.78 -16.07 0.54
N ARG A 118 10.73 -14.88 -0.09
CA ARG A 118 9.49 -14.11 -0.23
C ARG A 118 8.42 -14.90 -0.97
N ILE A 119 8.74 -15.50 -2.12
CA ILE A 119 7.81 -16.33 -2.91
C ILE A 119 7.32 -17.54 -2.11
N MET A 120 8.20 -18.18 -1.33
CA MET A 120 7.83 -19.28 -0.44
C MET A 120 6.84 -18.80 0.65
N SER A 121 7.15 -17.69 1.33
CA SER A 121 6.35 -17.14 2.42
C SER A 121 4.98 -16.61 1.97
N GLU A 122 4.87 -16.06 0.75
CA GLU A 122 3.61 -15.63 0.13
C GLU A 122 2.62 -16.82 -0.02
N ASN A 123 3.13 -18.05 -0.13
CA ASN A 123 2.34 -19.28 -0.26
C ASN A 123 2.15 -20.04 1.07
N LYS A 124 2.32 -19.37 2.22
CA LYS A 124 2.11 -19.91 3.59
C LYS A 124 2.98 -21.12 3.99
N LEU A 125 4.07 -21.42 3.27
CA LEU A 125 5.07 -22.37 3.75
C LEU A 125 5.95 -21.70 4.81
N THR A 126 6.05 -22.30 5.98
CA THR A 126 6.94 -21.85 7.05
C THR A 126 7.86 -23.01 7.45
N TYR A 127 9.17 -22.76 7.55
CA TYR A 127 10.17 -23.74 8.03
C TYR A 127 10.03 -24.07 9.53
N LYS A 128 9.03 -23.48 10.20
CA LYS A 128 8.82 -23.69 11.62
C LYS A 128 8.05 -25.00 11.80
N VAL A 129 8.80 -26.09 11.96
CA VAL A 129 8.27 -27.31 12.59
C VAL A 129 7.75 -26.89 13.96
N ARG A 130 6.46 -27.13 14.21
CA ARG A 130 5.83 -26.85 15.49
C ARG A 130 6.02 -28.02 16.44
#